data_AF-A0A7J6VY44-F1
#
_entry.id   AF-A0A7J6VY44-F1
#
_cell.length_a   1.000
_cell.length_b   1.000
_cell.length_c   1.000
_cell.angle_alpha   90.00
_cell.angle_beta   90.00
_cell.angle_gamma   90.00
#
_symmetry.space_group_name_H-M   'P 1'
#
loop_
_entity.id
_entity.type
_entity.pdbx_description
1 polymer ?
#
loop_
_entity_poly.entity_id
_entity_poly.type
_entity_poly.pdbx_seq_one_letter_code
_entity_poly.pdbx_strand_id
1 'polypeptide(L)'
;MVALWRHRNNIVFSEEHKDLNTCKKMVYDQVALTAGLSKSYVHDSYLDNVVARAWNVKTRLRKEPRLKECKWLLPDEDMVKANSDGAAKGNPGQAGAGTVFRDHTVVVLLVISKGLGITTNFMAECEAVMICVEIALERGWHQLWVESDSRAAVLAFVSGKIP
;
A
#
# COMPACT_ATOMS: atom_id res chain seq x y z
N MET A 1 -9.78 -3.75 30.77
CA MET A 1 -9.45 -4.89 31.65
C MET A 1 -8.90 -4.46 33.02
N VAL A 2 -7.98 -3.48 33.09
CA VAL A 2 -7.37 -3.01 34.37
C VAL A 2 -8.36 -2.34 35.33
N ALA A 3 -9.32 -1.54 34.85
CA ALA A 3 -10.27 -0.82 35.72
C ALA A 3 -11.20 -1.75 36.52
N LEU A 4 -11.78 -2.78 35.88
CA LEU A 4 -12.62 -3.78 36.55
C LEU A 4 -11.83 -4.64 37.54
N TRP A 5 -10.60 -5.02 37.17
CA TRP A 5 -9.70 -5.75 38.06
C TRP A 5 -9.33 -4.92 39.30
N ARG A 6 -8.98 -3.64 39.11
CA ARG A 6 -8.68 -2.72 40.22
C ARG A 6 -9.89 -2.52 41.14
N HIS A 7 -11.08 -2.35 40.56
CA HIS A 7 -12.30 -2.20 41.36
C HIS A 7 -12.60 -3.45 42.20
N ARG A 8 -12.53 -4.65 41.59
CA ARG A 8 -12.68 -5.92 42.31
C ARG A 8 -11.67 -6.02 43.46
N ASN A 9 -10.40 -5.68 43.21
CA ASN A 9 -9.37 -5.77 44.23
C ASN A 9 -9.54 -4.75 45.36
N ASN A 10 -9.98 -3.53 45.07
CA ASN A 10 -10.27 -2.54 46.11
C ASN A 10 -11.43 -2.99 47.02
N ILE A 11 -12.45 -3.68 46.49
CA ILE A 11 -13.51 -4.27 47.30
C ILE A 11 -12.97 -5.37 48.21
N VAL A 12 -12.12 -6.26 47.68
CA VAL A 12 -11.63 -7.44 48.41
C VAL A 12 -10.55 -7.10 49.45
N PHE A 13 -9.68 -6.13 49.15
CA PHE A 13 -8.46 -5.87 49.93
C PHE A 13 -8.41 -4.50 50.60
N SER A 14 -9.33 -3.59 50.28
CA SER A 14 -9.33 -2.22 50.82
C SER A 14 -10.68 -1.79 51.39
N GLU A 15 -11.69 -2.69 51.39
CA GLU A 15 -13.09 -2.42 51.81
C GLU A 15 -13.73 -1.19 51.12
N GLU A 16 -13.14 -0.72 50.03
CA GLU A 16 -13.61 0.45 49.29
C GLU A 16 -14.70 0.04 48.30
N HIS A 17 -15.95 0.34 48.65
CA HIS A 17 -17.09 0.15 47.77
C HIS A 17 -17.30 1.37 46.87
N LYS A 18 -16.80 1.30 45.64
CA LYS A 18 -17.18 2.26 44.59
C LYS A 18 -18.53 1.87 43.99
N ASP A 19 -19.39 2.85 43.75
CA ASP A 19 -20.68 2.60 43.13
C ASP A 19 -20.50 2.16 41.65
N LEU A 20 -21.50 1.44 41.13
CA LEU A 20 -21.47 0.88 39.78
C LEU A 20 -21.33 1.97 38.70
N ASN A 21 -21.92 3.15 38.89
CA ASN A 21 -21.81 4.25 37.94
C ASN A 21 -20.40 4.84 37.92
N THR A 22 -19.74 4.95 39.08
CA THR A 22 -18.32 5.32 39.16
C THR A 22 -17.44 4.33 38.40
N CYS A 23 -17.69 3.03 38.54
CA CYS A 23 -16.94 2.00 37.82
C CYS A 23 -17.18 2.02 36.31
N LYS A 24 -18.44 2.21 35.89
CA LYS A 24 -18.79 2.42 34.48
C LYS A 24 -18.04 3.63 33.92
N LYS A 25 -18.06 4.77 34.64
CA LYS A 25 -17.36 5.99 34.24
C LYS A 25 -15.86 5.77 34.07
N MET A 26 -15.21 5.09 35.02
CA MET A 26 -13.79 4.75 34.92
C MET A 26 -13.46 3.90 33.69
N VAL A 27 -14.35 2.95 33.33
CA VAL A 27 -14.18 2.14 32.12
C VAL A 27 -14.33 2.98 30.85
N TYR A 28 -15.36 3.84 30.78
CA TYR A 28 -15.54 4.77 29.65
C TYR A 28 -14.33 5.69 29.48
N ASP A 29 -13.86 6.31 30.57
CA ASP A 29 -12.73 7.25 30.55
C ASP A 29 -11.44 6.55 30.09
N GLN A 30 -11.20 5.32 30.57
CA GLN A 30 -10.02 4.55 30.16
C GLN A 30 -10.07 4.17 28.68
N VAL A 31 -11.23 3.78 28.15
CA VAL A 31 -11.41 3.45 26.73
C VAL A 31 -11.23 4.70 25.86
N ALA A 32 -11.87 5.81 26.23
CA ALA A 32 -11.74 7.07 25.50
C ALA A 32 -10.30 7.58 25.47
N LEU A 33 -9.58 7.51 26.59
CA LEU A 33 -8.19 7.95 26.71
C LEU A 33 -7.26 7.07 25.87
N THR A 34 -7.36 5.74 26.00
CA THR A 34 -6.51 4.80 25.25
C THR A 34 -6.77 4.85 23.74
N ALA A 35 -8.03 4.97 23.33
CA ALA A 35 -8.38 5.14 21.93
C ALA A 35 -7.90 6.48 21.37
N GLY A 36 -7.92 7.56 22.15
CA GLY A 36 -7.39 8.88 21.75
C GLY A 36 -5.88 8.90 21.50
N LEU A 37 -5.12 7.97 22.10
CA LEU A 37 -3.69 7.78 21.84
C LEU A 37 -3.44 7.02 20.52
N SER A 38 -4.44 6.34 19.99
CA SER A 38 -4.34 5.64 18.71
C SER A 38 -4.20 6.63 17.55
N LYS A 39 -3.31 6.31 16.60
CA LYS A 39 -3.18 7.03 15.32
C LYS A 39 -3.99 6.37 14.20
N SER A 40 -4.74 5.31 14.51
CA SER A 40 -5.50 4.53 13.53
C SER A 40 -6.73 5.28 13.02
N TYR A 41 -7.11 4.96 11.78
CA TYR A 41 -8.32 5.46 11.16
C TYR A 41 -9.47 4.48 11.39
N VAL A 42 -10.67 5.01 11.58
CA VAL A 42 -11.89 4.20 11.66
C VAL A 42 -12.44 4.00 10.26
N HIS A 43 -12.95 2.80 9.98
CA HIS A 43 -13.68 2.54 8.74
C HIS A 43 -14.95 3.39 8.73
N ASP A 44 -15.35 3.94 7.59
CA ASP A 44 -16.57 4.75 7.51
C ASP A 44 -17.80 3.85 7.45
N SER A 45 -18.06 3.10 8.53
CA SER A 45 -19.24 2.28 8.70
C SER A 45 -20.17 2.90 9.73
N TYR A 46 -21.49 2.73 9.53
CA TYR A 46 -22.49 3.24 10.46
C TYR A 46 -22.30 2.63 11.87
N LEU A 47 -22.06 1.32 11.95
CA LEU A 47 -21.89 0.60 13.22
C LEU A 47 -20.66 1.10 13.99
N ASP A 48 -19.53 1.30 13.32
CA ASP A 48 -18.31 1.80 13.98
C ASP A 48 -18.51 3.21 14.54
N ASN A 49 -19.23 4.06 13.81
CA ASN A 49 -19.56 5.42 14.25
C ASN A 49 -20.52 5.42 15.45
N VAL A 50 -21.52 4.55 15.48
CA VAL A 50 -22.45 4.40 16.62
C VAL A 50 -21.70 3.92 17.87
N VAL A 51 -20.87 2.89 17.74
CA VAL A 51 -20.07 2.37 18.84
C VAL A 51 -19.10 3.42 19.36
N ALA A 52 -18.38 4.10 18.47
CA ALA A 52 -17.42 5.13 18.91
C ALA A 52 -18.09 6.27 19.67
N ARG A 53 -19.28 6.72 19.24
CA ARG A 53 -20.07 7.74 19.97
C ARG A 53 -20.53 7.23 21.33
N ALA A 54 -21.05 6.01 21.39
CA ALA A 54 -21.51 5.41 22.65
C ALA A 54 -20.39 5.31 23.70
N TRP A 55 -19.13 5.19 23.26
CA TRP A 55 -17.96 5.09 24.13
C TRP A 55 -17.15 6.40 24.25
N ASN A 56 -17.66 7.52 23.73
CA ASN A 56 -16.99 8.83 23.72
C ASN A 56 -15.55 8.79 23.14
N VAL A 57 -15.33 7.94 22.14
CA VAL A 57 -14.04 7.79 21.46
C VAL A 57 -13.94 8.82 20.35
N LYS A 58 -12.92 9.68 20.40
CA LYS A 58 -12.58 10.56 19.27
C LYS A 58 -12.04 9.74 18.11
N THR A 59 -12.83 9.58 17.05
CA THR A 59 -12.43 8.87 15.84
C THR A 59 -11.70 9.80 14.87
N ARG A 60 -10.74 9.23 14.14
CA ARG A 60 -10.13 9.89 12.98
C ARG A 60 -10.74 9.30 11.74
N LEU A 61 -11.51 10.09 11.01
CA LEU A 61 -11.98 9.69 9.69
C LEU A 61 -10.78 9.53 8.77
N ARG A 62 -10.80 8.47 7.96
CA ARG A 62 -9.82 8.28 6.90
C ARG A 62 -9.90 9.50 5.99
N LYS A 63 -8.76 10.15 5.72
CA LYS A 63 -8.71 11.17 4.65
C LYS A 63 -9.16 10.49 3.36
N GLU A 64 -10.10 11.10 2.66
CA GLU A 64 -10.52 10.60 1.35
C GLU A 64 -9.28 10.40 0.48
N PRO A 65 -9.15 9.22 -0.16
CA PRO A 65 -8.08 9.01 -1.12
C PRO A 65 -8.21 10.06 -2.22
N ARG A 66 -7.16 10.83 -2.44
CA ARG A 66 -7.11 11.76 -3.58
C ARG A 66 -7.11 10.92 -4.84
N LEU A 67 -8.24 10.92 -5.56
CA LEU A 67 -8.33 10.32 -6.87
C LEU A 67 -7.39 11.08 -7.80
N LYS A 68 -6.36 10.40 -8.29
CA LYS A 68 -5.49 10.91 -9.33
C LYS A 68 -5.90 10.21 -10.61
N GLU A 69 -6.29 10.98 -11.60
CA GLU A 69 -6.58 10.44 -12.92
C GLU A 69 -5.29 9.85 -13.51
N CYS A 70 -5.34 8.58 -13.90
CA CYS A 70 -4.26 7.89 -14.59
C CYS A 70 -4.74 7.57 -16.00
N LYS A 71 -4.26 8.33 -16.99
CA LYS A 71 -4.56 8.08 -18.41
C LYS A 71 -3.44 7.24 -19.01
N TRP A 72 -3.81 6.13 -19.61
CA TRP A 72 -2.90 5.43 -20.52
C TRP A 72 -3.03 6.08 -21.90
N LEU A 73 -1.96 6.72 -22.35
CA LEU A 73 -1.91 7.34 -23.68
C LEU A 73 -1.51 6.30 -24.72
N LEU A 74 -2.22 6.29 -25.86
CA LEU A 74 -1.86 5.44 -26.98
C LEU A 74 -0.50 5.87 -27.55
N PRO A 75 0.36 4.92 -27.95
CA PRO A 75 1.55 5.24 -28.73
C PRO A 75 1.18 5.67 -30.16
N ASP A 76 2.12 6.34 -30.84
CA ASP A 76 2.02 6.64 -32.27
C ASP A 76 1.97 5.36 -33.13
N GLU A 77 1.53 5.48 -34.37
CA GLU A 77 1.60 4.41 -35.37
C GLU A 77 3.05 3.86 -35.48
N ASP A 78 3.18 2.56 -35.69
CA ASP A 78 4.45 1.82 -35.70
C ASP A 78 5.26 1.80 -34.39
N MET A 79 4.77 2.39 -33.30
CA MET A 79 5.39 2.32 -31.98
C MET A 79 4.73 1.28 -31.08
N VAL A 80 5.55 0.50 -30.39
CA VAL A 80 5.12 -0.43 -29.34
C VAL A 80 5.31 0.22 -27.99
N LYS A 81 4.27 0.15 -27.16
CA LYS A 81 4.31 0.62 -25.78
C LYS A 81 4.43 -0.54 -24.80
N ALA A 82 5.47 -0.52 -23.97
CA ALA A 82 5.73 -1.53 -22.96
C ALA A 82 5.54 -0.95 -21.56
N ASN A 83 4.61 -1.50 -20.79
CA ASN A 83 4.47 -1.21 -19.37
C ASN A 83 5.24 -2.25 -18.57
N SER A 84 6.18 -1.82 -17.73
CA SER A 84 7.06 -2.67 -16.92
C SER A 84 6.83 -2.45 -15.43
N ASP A 85 6.88 -3.52 -14.64
CA ASP A 85 6.81 -3.48 -13.18
C ASP A 85 7.74 -4.55 -12.58
N GLY A 86 8.51 -4.16 -11.56
CA GLY A 86 9.37 -5.04 -10.78
C GLY A 86 8.94 -5.13 -9.32
N ALA A 87 8.72 -6.33 -8.81
CA ALA A 87 8.26 -6.55 -7.45
C ALA A 87 9.24 -7.40 -6.64
N ALA A 88 9.42 -7.06 -5.35
CA ALA A 88 10.23 -7.83 -4.41
C ALA A 88 9.54 -7.97 -3.03
N LYS A 89 9.58 -9.18 -2.46
CA LYS A 89 9.12 -9.49 -1.09
C LYS A 89 10.23 -9.22 -0.08
N GLY A 90 10.47 -7.95 0.20
CA GLY A 90 11.60 -7.47 1.01
C GLY A 90 12.54 -6.60 0.19
N ASN A 91 13.64 -6.13 0.80
CA ASN A 91 14.64 -5.32 0.11
C ASN A 91 16.05 -5.54 0.70
N PRO A 92 16.79 -6.59 0.28
CA PRO A 92 16.45 -7.55 -0.77
C PRO A 92 15.45 -8.64 -0.33
N GLY A 93 14.84 -9.33 -1.30
CA GLY A 93 13.91 -10.44 -1.08
C GLY A 93 13.54 -11.17 -2.36
N GLN A 94 12.66 -12.17 -2.28
CA GLN A 94 12.17 -12.89 -3.47
C GLN A 94 11.48 -11.92 -4.44
N ALA A 95 11.90 -11.91 -5.70
CA ALA A 95 11.52 -10.91 -6.66
C ALA A 95 11.15 -11.48 -8.03
N GLY A 96 10.43 -10.67 -8.79
CA GLY A 96 10.05 -10.93 -10.17
C GLY A 96 9.85 -9.63 -10.94
N ALA A 97 9.87 -9.74 -12.26
CA ALA A 97 9.58 -8.67 -13.19
C ALA A 97 8.44 -9.08 -14.11
N GLY A 98 7.61 -8.13 -14.50
CA GLY A 98 6.51 -8.30 -15.43
C GLY A 98 6.46 -7.18 -16.46
N THR A 99 6.11 -7.52 -17.70
CA THR A 99 5.96 -6.54 -18.78
C THR A 99 4.74 -6.84 -19.64
N VAL A 100 4.10 -5.79 -20.16
CA VAL A 100 2.99 -5.89 -21.11
C VAL A 100 3.26 -4.96 -22.30
N PHE A 101 3.25 -5.51 -23.50
CA PHE A 101 3.45 -4.78 -24.75
C PHE A 101 2.12 -4.58 -25.47
N ARG A 102 1.88 -3.36 -25.96
CA ARG A 102 0.70 -2.98 -26.73
C ARG A 102 1.08 -2.17 -27.96
N ASP A 103 0.32 -2.31 -29.03
CA ASP A 103 0.42 -1.43 -30.20
C ASP A 103 -0.48 -0.18 -30.06
N HIS A 104 -0.46 0.66 -31.09
CA HIS A 104 -1.30 1.86 -31.23
C HIS A 104 -2.80 1.58 -31.35
N THR A 105 -3.20 0.33 -31.60
CA THR A 105 -4.61 -0.10 -31.61
C THR A 105 -5.06 -0.66 -30.25
N VAL A 106 -4.21 -0.54 -29.21
CA VAL A 106 -4.44 -1.04 -27.84
C VAL A 106 -4.46 -2.57 -27.78
N VAL A 107 -4.02 -3.27 -28.82
CA VAL A 107 -3.93 -4.72 -28.83
C VAL A 107 -2.71 -5.14 -28.02
N VAL A 108 -2.90 -6.10 -27.11
CA VAL A 108 -1.81 -6.72 -26.36
C VAL A 108 -1.05 -7.65 -27.29
N LEU A 109 0.20 -7.29 -27.57
CA LEU A 109 1.09 -8.07 -28.44
C LEU A 109 1.76 -9.21 -27.68
N LEU A 110 2.17 -8.93 -26.43
CA LEU A 110 2.93 -9.87 -25.60
C LEU A 110 2.84 -9.50 -24.12
N VAL A 111 2.88 -10.51 -23.26
CA VAL A 111 2.97 -10.37 -21.80
C VAL A 111 4.07 -11.29 -21.29
N ILE A 112 4.91 -10.80 -20.40
CA ILE A 112 6.04 -11.55 -19.83
C ILE A 112 5.98 -11.47 -18.31
N SER A 113 6.36 -12.58 -17.68
CA SER A 113 6.64 -12.66 -16.24
C SER A 113 7.91 -13.48 -16.04
N LYS A 114 8.87 -12.95 -15.29
CA LYS A 114 10.18 -13.57 -15.04
C LYS A 114 10.48 -13.54 -13.55
N GLY A 115 10.83 -14.70 -12.99
CA GLY A 115 11.38 -14.77 -11.63
C GLY A 115 12.84 -14.32 -11.60
N LEU A 116 13.20 -13.47 -10.64
CA LEU A 116 14.54 -12.87 -10.53
C LEU A 116 15.35 -13.40 -9.34
N GLY A 117 14.80 -14.35 -8.58
CA GLY A 117 15.45 -14.86 -7.38
C GLY A 117 15.40 -13.85 -6.23
N ILE A 118 16.51 -13.69 -5.51
CA ILE A 118 16.62 -12.72 -4.41
C ILE A 118 17.27 -11.44 -4.93
N THR A 119 16.54 -10.34 -4.97
CA THR A 119 17.10 -9.03 -5.35
C THR A 119 16.40 -7.88 -4.63
N THR A 120 16.85 -6.65 -4.85
CA THR A 120 16.19 -5.43 -4.32
C THR A 120 14.98 -5.07 -5.18
N ASN A 121 14.07 -4.26 -4.62
CA ASN A 121 12.96 -3.73 -5.42
C ASN A 121 13.49 -2.89 -6.61
N PHE A 122 14.51 -2.07 -6.38
CA PHE A 122 15.12 -1.24 -7.43
C PHE A 122 15.70 -2.08 -8.57
N MET A 123 16.41 -3.16 -8.26
CA MET A 123 16.94 -4.06 -9.29
C MET A 123 15.82 -4.78 -10.03
N ALA A 124 14.75 -5.21 -9.35
CA ALA A 124 13.61 -5.85 -10.01
C ALA A 124 12.94 -4.91 -11.04
N GLU A 125 12.81 -3.63 -10.71
CA GLU A 125 12.27 -2.60 -11.59
C GLU A 125 13.18 -2.36 -12.80
N CYS A 126 14.50 -2.26 -12.58
CA CYS A 126 15.46 -2.12 -13.66
C CYS A 126 15.46 -3.34 -14.60
N GLU A 127 15.38 -4.54 -14.05
CA GLU A 127 15.27 -5.79 -14.82
C GLU A 127 13.98 -5.82 -15.65
N ALA A 128 12.85 -5.33 -15.14
CA ALA A 128 11.61 -5.24 -15.91
C ALA A 128 11.76 -4.33 -17.14
N VAL A 129 12.46 -3.19 -17.01
CA VAL A 129 12.77 -2.30 -18.13
C VAL A 129 13.74 -2.96 -19.12
N MET A 130 14.77 -3.67 -18.64
CA MET A 130 15.70 -4.40 -19.51
C MET A 130 15.00 -5.46 -20.34
N ILE A 131 14.10 -6.24 -19.73
CA ILE A 131 13.28 -7.24 -20.44
C ILE A 131 12.46 -6.56 -21.56
N CYS A 132 11.93 -5.35 -21.33
CA CYS A 132 11.22 -4.61 -22.39
C CYS A 132 12.11 -4.38 -23.61
N VAL A 133 13.35 -3.95 -23.40
CA VAL A 133 14.32 -3.64 -24.46
C VAL A 133 14.78 -4.89 -25.18
N GLU A 134 15.15 -5.94 -24.43
CA GLU A 134 15.59 -7.23 -24.98
C GLU A 134 14.54 -7.81 -25.93
N ILE A 135 13.28 -7.83 -25.49
CA ILE A 135 12.18 -8.38 -26.26
C ILE A 135 11.84 -7.53 -27.48
N ALA A 136 11.92 -6.20 -27.36
CA ALA A 136 11.73 -5.33 -28.51
C ALA A 136 12.79 -5.59 -29.59
N LEU A 137 14.05 -5.78 -29.18
CA LEU A 137 15.13 -6.15 -30.10
C LEU A 137 14.89 -7.50 -30.76
N GLU A 138 14.52 -8.53 -29.99
CA GLU A 138 14.20 -9.87 -30.51
C GLU A 138 13.03 -9.87 -31.49
N ARG A 139 12.05 -8.98 -31.29
CA ARG A 139 10.85 -8.86 -32.13
C ARG A 139 11.02 -7.91 -33.32
N GLY A 140 12.14 -7.19 -33.42
CA GLY A 140 12.34 -6.15 -34.44
C GLY A 140 11.46 -4.91 -34.24
N TRP A 141 11.03 -4.64 -33.00
CA TRP A 141 10.27 -3.44 -32.65
C TRP A 141 11.23 -2.28 -32.43
N HIS A 142 11.51 -1.54 -33.50
CA HIS A 142 12.50 -0.45 -33.50
C HIS A 142 12.03 0.83 -32.80
N GLN A 143 10.71 1.03 -32.66
CA GLN A 143 10.12 2.16 -31.93
C GLN A 143 9.47 1.63 -30.65
N LEU A 144 10.11 1.89 -29.50
CA LEU A 144 9.68 1.39 -28.19
C LEU A 144 9.47 2.54 -27.21
N TRP A 145 8.27 2.62 -26.63
CA TRP A 145 7.99 3.47 -25.48
C TRP A 145 7.86 2.59 -24.23
N VAL A 146 8.84 2.65 -23.33
CA VAL A 146 8.76 1.99 -22.02
C VAL A 146 8.16 2.93 -20.96
N GLU A 147 7.18 2.45 -20.22
CA GLU A 147 6.61 3.10 -19.04
C GLU A 147 6.85 2.25 -17.79
N SER A 148 7.43 2.85 -16.76
CA SER A 148 7.58 2.30 -15.42
C SER A 148 7.04 3.31 -14.40
N ASP A 149 6.43 2.82 -13.32
CA ASP A 149 6.01 3.63 -12.17
C ASP A 149 7.16 3.88 -11.18
N SER A 150 8.28 3.18 -11.32
CA SER A 150 9.51 3.41 -10.56
C SER A 150 10.29 4.60 -11.07
N ARG A 151 10.08 5.76 -10.42
CA ARG A 151 10.88 6.96 -10.67
C ARG A 151 12.40 6.70 -10.54
N ALA A 152 12.80 5.83 -9.64
CA ALA A 152 14.21 5.49 -9.44
C ALA A 152 14.79 4.78 -10.66
N ALA A 153 14.08 3.75 -11.18
CA ALA A 153 14.49 3.05 -12.39
C ALA A 153 14.54 4.01 -13.58
N VAL A 154 13.47 4.78 -13.82
CA VAL A 154 13.42 5.77 -14.91
C VAL A 154 14.62 6.73 -14.86
N LEU A 155 14.96 7.26 -13.68
CA LEU A 155 16.12 8.14 -13.53
C LEU A 155 17.46 7.43 -13.80
N ALA A 156 17.60 6.16 -13.42
CA ALA A 156 18.81 5.38 -13.69
C ALA A 156 19.05 5.23 -15.20
N PHE A 157 18.01 4.88 -15.97
CA PHE A 157 18.09 4.78 -17.43
C PHE A 157 18.33 6.14 -18.10
N VAL A 158 17.56 7.18 -17.73
CA VAL A 158 17.70 8.52 -18.33
C VAL A 158 19.08 9.12 -18.06
N SER A 159 19.67 8.84 -16.90
CA SER A 159 21.01 9.34 -16.54
C SER A 159 22.17 8.45 -17.01
N GLY A 160 21.89 7.31 -17.65
CA GLY A 160 22.90 6.33 -18.04
C GLY A 160 23.60 5.65 -16.85
N LYS A 161 22.99 5.70 -15.67
CA LYS A 161 23.48 5.10 -14.42
C LYS A 161 22.70 3.84 -14.08
N ILE A 162 22.53 2.98 -15.08
CA ILE A 162 21.93 1.67 -14.91
C ILE A 162 22.88 0.85 -14.02
N PRO A 163 22.36 0.12 -13.00
CA PRO A 163 23.18 -0.69 -12.09
C PRO A 163 23.99 -1.77 -12.81
#